data_AF-A0A1A8S4U4-F1
#
_entry.id   AF-A0A1A8S4U4-F1
#
_cell.length_a   1.000
_cell.length_b   1.000
_cell.length_c   1.000
_cell.angle_alpha   90.00
_cell.angle_beta   90.00
_cell.angle_gamma   90.00
#
_symmetry.space_group_name_H-M   'P 1'
#
loop_
_entity.id
_entity.type
_entity.pdbx_description
1 polymer ?
#
loop_
_entity_poly.entity_id
_entity_poly.type
_entity_poly.pdbx_seq_one_letter_code
_entity_poly.pdbx_strand_id
1 'polypeptide(L)' 'GISMVHCPLFHSHLENLQLISQRSIPHQVTLSYGMLDDKMNSIKVKGSFSEEEDPSRFRTVHCLLYPLTSWCP' A
#
# COMPACT_ATOMS: atom_id res chain seq x y z
N GLY A 1 -22.49 23.98 7.73
CA GLY A 1 -21.41 23.24 7.05
C GLY A 1 -21.89 21.84 6.71
N ILE A 2 -21.34 21.21 5.68
CA ILE A 2 -21.65 19.81 5.34
C ILE A 2 -20.79 18.88 6.19
N SER A 3 -21.37 17.77 6.65
CA SER A 3 -20.68 16.78 7.48
C SER A 3 -19.81 15.85 6.63
N MET A 4 -18.67 15.43 7.18
CA MET A 4 -17.77 14.48 6.55
C MET A 4 -18.30 13.05 6.72
N VAL A 5 -18.34 12.28 5.63
CA VAL A 5 -18.59 10.83 5.69
C VAL A 5 -17.26 10.11 5.88
N HIS A 6 -17.14 9.35 6.96
CA HIS A 6 -15.95 8.55 7.23
C HIS A 6 -15.95 7.27 6.37
N CYS A 7 -14.82 6.99 5.72
CA CYS A 7 -14.61 5.77 4.95
C CYS A 7 -13.28 5.11 5.38
N PRO A 8 -13.30 3.85 5.86
CA PRO A 8 -12.10 3.18 6.38
C PRO A 8 -11.17 2.65 5.28
N LEU A 9 -11.46 2.93 4.01
CA LEU A 9 -10.71 2.43 2.84
C LEU A 9 -9.65 3.41 2.33
N PHE A 10 -9.53 4.57 2.97
CA PHE A 10 -8.57 5.61 2.62
C PHE A 10 -7.43 5.61 3.63
N HIS A 11 -6.23 5.27 3.17
CA HIS A 11 -5.06 5.08 4.01
C HIS A 11 -3.96 6.11 3.72
N SER A 12 -3.43 6.73 4.77
CA SER A 12 -2.32 7.69 4.71
C SER A 12 -1.04 7.11 5.33
N HIS A 13 0.14 7.63 4.98
CA HIS A 13 1.40 7.21 5.60
C HIS A 13 1.53 7.65 7.08
N LEU A 14 0.58 8.43 7.59
CA LEU A 14 0.51 8.81 9.01
C LEU A 14 -0.23 7.77 9.89
N GLU A 15 -0.64 6.64 9.31
CA GLU A 15 -1.19 5.50 10.05
C GLU A 15 -0.24 4.29 9.99
N ASN A 16 -0.49 3.25 10.79
CA ASN A 16 0.34 2.05 10.72
C ASN A 16 -0.05 1.14 9.53
N LEU A 17 0.56 1.38 8.37
CA LEU A 17 0.28 0.65 7.11
C LEU A 17 0.69 -0.83 7.16
N GLN A 18 1.56 -1.21 8.11
CA GLN A 18 1.97 -2.60 8.32
C GLN A 18 0.83 -3.48 8.87
N LEU A 19 -0.24 -2.87 9.40
CA LEU A 19 -1.43 -3.56 9.89
C LEU A 19 -2.42 -3.91 8.77
N ILE A 20 -2.32 -3.27 7.61
CA ILE A 20 -3.21 -3.57 6.48
C ILE A 20 -2.87 -4.97 5.95
N SER A 21 -3.87 -5.85 5.94
CA SER A 21 -3.69 -7.21 5.45
C SER A 21 -3.48 -7.23 3.94
N GLN A 22 -2.51 -8.01 3.46
CA GLN A 22 -2.33 -8.22 2.01
C GLN A 22 -3.62 -8.68 1.30
N ARG A 23 -4.49 -9.43 1.98
CA ARG A 23 -5.77 -9.90 1.42
C ARG A 23 -6.80 -8.77 1.27
N SER A 24 -6.68 -7.68 2.03
CA SER A 24 -7.60 -6.54 1.95
C SER A 24 -7.16 -5.50 0.92
N ILE A 25 -5.92 -5.58 0.39
CA ILE A 25 -5.37 -4.63 -0.60
C ILE A 25 -6.31 -4.39 -1.79
N PRO A 26 -6.91 -5.41 -2.44
CA PRO A 26 -7.81 -5.18 -3.58
C PRO A 26 -9.09 -4.41 -3.25
N HIS A 27 -9.41 -4.28 -1.97
CA HIS A 27 -10.61 -3.59 -1.48
C HIS A 27 -10.31 -2.17 -0.98
N GLN A 28 -9.04 -1.76 -0.91
CA GLN A 28 -8.68 -0.41 -0.46
C GLN A 28 -8.80 0.60 -1.60
N VAL A 29 -9.22 1.83 -1.26
CA VAL A 29 -9.38 2.91 -2.24
C VAL A 29 -8.05 3.66 -2.41
N THR A 30 -7.36 3.96 -1.32
CA THR A 30 -6.04 4.60 -1.37
C THR A 30 -5.07 3.88 -0.46
N LEU A 31 -3.82 3.82 -0.90
CA LEU A 31 -2.66 3.46 -0.09
C LEU A 31 -1.63 4.56 -0.26
N SER A 32 -0.78 4.73 0.76
CA SER A 32 0.32 5.70 0.75
C SER A 32 1.62 4.99 1.13
N TYR A 33 2.73 5.69 0.98
CA TYR A 33 4.01 5.35 1.61
C TYR A 33 4.68 6.64 2.08
N GLY A 34 5.61 6.57 3.02
CA GLY A 34 6.34 7.75 3.50
C GLY A 34 7.08 7.47 4.80
N MET A 35 7.75 8.48 5.34
CA MET A 35 8.41 8.37 6.64
C MET A 35 7.40 8.59 7.77
N LEU A 36 7.42 7.71 8.77
CA LEU A 36 6.70 7.85 10.04
C LEU A 36 7.69 7.52 11.17
N ASP A 37 7.93 8.48 12.07
CA ASP A 37 8.91 8.36 13.16
C ASP A 37 10.30 7.87 12.69
N ASP A 38 10.84 8.52 11.66
CA ASP A 38 12.13 8.18 11.03
C ASP A 38 12.25 6.76 10.46
N LYS A 39 11.13 6.07 10.29
CA LYS A 39 11.06 4.76 9.62
C LYS A 39 10.22 4.85 8.35
N MET A 40 10.65 4.15 7.31
CA MET A 40 9.84 3.99 6.10
C MET A 40 8.58 3.20 6.45
N ASN A 41 7.43 3.84 6.32
CA ASN A 41 6.11 3.28 6.50
C ASN A 41 5.49 3.01 5.13
N SER A 42 5.48 1.74 4.76
CA SER A 42 4.84 1.22 3.55
C SER A 42 3.98 0.01 3.92
N ILE A 43 3.20 -0.51 2.98
CA ILE A 43 2.34 -1.67 3.24
C ILE A 43 3.14 -2.98 3.29
N LYS A 44 2.77 -3.88 4.21
CA LYS A 44 3.41 -5.20 4.28
C LYS A 44 2.81 -6.16 3.26
N VAL A 45 3.46 -6.27 2.11
CA VAL A 45 3.05 -7.16 1.01
C VAL A 45 4.21 -8.06 0.60
N LYS A 46 3.92 -9.36 0.43
CA LYS A 46 4.88 -10.30 -0.17
C LYS A 46 4.77 -10.21 -1.69
N GLY A 47 5.91 -10.06 -2.35
CA GLY A 47 6.04 -10.11 -3.80
C GLY A 47 7.47 -10.30 -4.24
N SER A 48 7.68 -10.25 -5.55
CA SER A 48 8.95 -10.59 -6.18
C SER A 48 9.99 -9.46 -6.15
N PHE A 49 9.61 -8.22 -5.79
CA PHE A 49 10.52 -7.09 -5.68
C PHE A 49 11.10 -6.95 -4.26
N SER A 50 12.41 -6.82 -4.14
CA SER A 50 13.11 -6.51 -2.88
C SER A 50 12.76 -5.12 -2.36
N GLU A 51 12.94 -4.85 -1.06
CA GLU A 51 12.69 -3.53 -0.44
C GLU A 51 13.50 -2.40 -1.08
N GLU A 52 14.69 -2.72 -1.62
CA GLU A 52 15.56 -1.79 -2.33
C GLU A 52 15.00 -1.42 -3.71
N GLU A 53 14.40 -2.38 -4.42
CA GLU A 53 13.82 -2.17 -5.77
C GLU A 53 12.45 -1.48 -5.74
N ASP A 54 11.68 -1.67 -4.67
CA ASP A 54 10.30 -1.17 -4.55
C ASP A 54 10.02 -0.65 -3.13
N PRO A 55 10.72 0.38 -2.62
CA PRO A 55 10.60 0.83 -1.23
C PRO A 55 9.17 1.28 -0.85
N SER A 56 8.40 1.80 -1.81
CA SER A 56 6.97 2.15 -1.62
C SER A 56 6.04 0.93 -1.57
N ARG A 57 6.51 -0.22 -2.05
CA ARG A 57 5.75 -1.47 -2.26
C ARG A 57 4.69 -1.37 -3.37
N PHE A 58 4.67 -0.27 -4.13
CA PHE A 58 3.61 -0.02 -5.12
C PHE A 58 3.77 -0.85 -6.39
N ARG A 59 5.00 -1.22 -6.78
CA ARG A 59 5.18 -2.18 -7.90
C ARG A 59 4.66 -3.55 -7.51
N THR A 60 4.93 -3.96 -6.28
CA THR A 60 4.43 -5.20 -5.71
C THR A 60 2.91 -5.21 -5.62
N VAL A 61 2.29 -4.12 -5.11
CA VAL A 61 0.82 -3.97 -5.09
C VAL A 61 0.24 -3.99 -6.49
N HIS A 62 0.87 -3.30 -7.45
CA HIS A 62 0.42 -3.30 -8.85
C HIS A 62 0.42 -4.72 -9.42
N CYS A 63 1.49 -5.49 -9.24
CA CYS A 63 1.56 -6.86 -9.73
C CYS A 63 0.61 -7.81 -9.00
N LEU A 64 0.30 -7.55 -7.73
CA LEU A 64 -0.73 -8.29 -7.00
C LEU A 64 -2.13 -8.07 -7.61
N LEU A 65 -2.45 -6.83 -8.02
CA LEU A 65 -3.75 -6.46 -8.58
C LEU A 65 -3.86 -6.77 -10.09
N TYR A 66 -2.74 -6.65 -10.82
CA TYR A 66 -2.66 -6.76 -12.27
C TYR A 66 -1.52 -7.72 -12.67
N PRO A 67 -1.62 -9.02 -12.34
CA PRO A 67 -0.54 -9.99 -12.52
C PRO A 67 -0.16 -10.24 -13.99
N LEU A 68 -1.03 -9.88 -14.94
CA LEU A 68 -0.77 -10.04 -16.38
C LEU A 68 0.03 -8.87 -16.98
N THR A 69 0.44 -7.91 -16.17
CA THR A 69 1.25 -6.78 -16.64
C THR A 69 2.65 -7.28 -17.04
N SER A 70 3.12 -6.91 -18.24
CA SER A 70 4.29 -7.52 -18.90
C SER A 70 5.64 -7.34 -18.17
N TRP A 71 5.76 -6.36 -17.28
CA TRP A 71 6.96 -6.11 -16.47
C TRP A 71 6.88 -6.73 -15.08
N CYS A 72 5.73 -7.32 -14.72
CA CYS A 72 5.64 -8.07 -13.48
C CYS A 72 6.51 -9.32 -13.58
N PRO A 73 7.39 -9.55 -12.60
CA PRO A 73 8.28 -10.70 -12.53
C PRO A 73 7.54 -12.03 -12.27
#